data_AF-A0A937FGN5-F1
#
_entry.id   AF-A0A937FGN5-F1
#
_cell.length_a   1.000
_cell.length_b   1.000
_cell.length_c   1.000
_cell.angle_alpha   90.00
_cell.angle_beta   90.00
_cell.angle_gamma   90.00
#
_symmetry.space_group_name_H-M   'P 1'
#
loop_
_entity.id
_entity.type
_entity.pdbx_description
1 polymer ?
#
loop_
_entity_poly.entity_id
_entity_poly.type
_entity_poly.pdbx_seq_one_letter_code
_entity_poly.pdbx_strand_id
1 'polypeptide(L)'
;MSNSTYKILKSGNVYEVKLTKDEDKISYISSDISSNNNEVHVALFDKDKIELDTMIYRNAQYGNEILWTNEGNNLFYINSNNGKSRIYRFSINK
;
A
#
# COMPACT_ATOMS: atom_id res chain seq x y z
N MET A 1 19.64 -5.11 28.70
CA MET A 1 18.95 -5.78 27.58
C MET A 1 17.87 -4.81 27.10
N SER A 2 17.97 -4.26 25.88
CA SER A 2 16.90 -3.40 25.36
C SER A 2 15.73 -4.30 24.96
N ASN A 3 14.60 -4.19 25.66
CA ASN A 3 13.35 -4.83 25.26
C ASN A 3 12.85 -4.17 23.97
N SER A 4 13.19 -4.75 22.82
CA SER A 4 12.63 -4.31 21.53
C SER A 4 11.17 -4.75 21.46
N THR A 5 10.24 -3.83 21.70
CA THR A 5 8.78 -4.04 21.53
C THR A 5 8.39 -3.74 20.08
N TYR A 6 8.73 -4.62 19.13
CA TYR A 6 8.22 -4.52 17.76
C TYR A 6 7.01 -5.44 17.58
N LYS A 7 6.06 -5.03 16.73
CA LYS A 7 4.90 -5.84 16.33
C LYS A 7 4.89 -5.96 14.82
N ILE A 8 4.79 -7.19 14.31
CA ILE A 8 4.67 -7.44 12.87
C ILE A 8 3.22 -7.17 12.49
N LEU A 9 3.01 -6.15 11.64
CA LEU A 9 1.69 -5.81 11.11
C LEU A 9 1.37 -6.58 9.82
N LYS A 10 2.38 -6.78 8.97
CA LYS A 10 2.29 -7.52 7.70
C LYS A 10 3.63 -8.19 7.42
N SER A 11 3.59 -9.41 6.89
CA SER A 11 4.75 -10.17 6.42
C SER A 11 4.59 -10.55 4.94
N GLY A 12 5.70 -10.58 4.20
CA GLY A 12 5.74 -10.84 2.77
C GLY A 12 6.66 -9.85 2.03
N ASN A 13 6.63 -9.87 0.69
CA ASN A 13 7.37 -8.90 -0.13
C ASN A 13 6.60 -7.58 -0.21
N VAL A 14 6.68 -6.79 0.85
CA VAL A 14 5.96 -5.52 1.00
C VAL A 14 6.92 -4.36 0.82
N TYR A 15 6.51 -3.36 0.04
CA TYR A 15 7.27 -2.14 -0.21
C TYR A 15 6.34 -0.96 -0.50
N GLU A 16 6.88 0.25 -0.62
CA GLU A 16 6.13 1.52 -0.76
C GLU A 16 4.96 1.66 0.21
N VAL A 17 5.30 1.61 1.50
CA VAL A 17 4.31 1.76 2.58
C VAL A 17 4.05 3.24 2.85
N LYS A 18 2.76 3.62 2.87
CA LYS A 18 2.31 4.97 3.25
C LYS A 18 1.12 4.90 4.19
N LEU A 19 1.13 5.79 5.18
CA LEU A 19 -0.03 6.03 6.04
C LEU A 19 -0.81 7.24 5.54
N THR A 20 -2.12 7.25 5.80
CA THR A 20 -2.89 8.48 5.77
C THR A 20 -2.43 9.42 6.90
N LYS A 21 -2.73 10.71 6.77
CA LYS A 21 -2.38 11.72 7.79
C LYS A 21 -2.97 11.41 9.16
N ASP A 22 -4.18 10.85 9.18
CA ASP A 22 -4.89 10.47 10.41
C ASP A 22 -4.43 9.11 10.95
N GLU A 23 -3.51 8.43 10.26
CA GLU A 23 -2.98 7.10 10.60
C GLU A 23 -4.08 6.04 10.76
N ASP A 24 -5.20 6.20 10.05
CA ASP A 24 -6.36 5.29 10.07
C ASP A 24 -6.32 4.24 8.95
N LYS A 25 -5.44 4.44 7.96
CA LYS A 25 -5.24 3.53 6.83
C LYS A 25 -3.76 3.43 6.49
N ILE A 26 -3.36 2.22 6.11
CA ILE A 26 -2.05 1.92 5.56
C ILE A 26 -2.22 1.42 4.12
N SER A 27 -1.49 2.01 3.18
CA SER A 27 -1.35 1.46 1.83
C SER A 27 0.03 0.88 1.65
N TYR A 28 0.12 -0.15 0.83
CA TYR A 28 1.40 -0.74 0.47
C TYR A 28 1.30 -1.47 -0.87
N ILE A 29 2.46 -1.72 -1.48
CA ILE A 29 2.58 -2.61 -2.62
C ILE A 29 3.09 -3.95 -2.11
N SER A 30 2.45 -5.05 -2.52
CA SER A 30 2.99 -6.40 -2.38
C SER A 30 3.39 -6.94 -3.74
N SER A 31 4.52 -7.66 -3.81
CA SER A 31 4.84 -8.48 -4.97
C SER A 31 4.60 -9.96 -4.69
N ASP A 32 3.92 -10.60 -5.62
CA ASP A 32 3.93 -12.04 -5.74
C ASP A 32 5.10 -12.45 -6.65
N ILE A 33 6.16 -12.99 -6.04
CA ILE A 33 7.36 -13.44 -6.74
C ILE A 33 7.02 -14.48 -7.81
N SER A 34 5.97 -15.28 -7.62
CA SER A 34 5.61 -16.35 -8.56
C SER A 34 4.96 -15.83 -9.84
N SER A 35 4.27 -14.67 -9.77
CA SER A 35 3.53 -14.13 -10.89
C SER A 35 4.11 -12.84 -11.47
N ASN A 36 5.19 -12.30 -10.88
CA ASN A 36 5.79 -11.01 -11.21
C ASN A 36 4.74 -9.87 -11.27
N ASN A 37 3.65 -10.04 -10.52
CA ASN A 37 2.58 -9.08 -10.43
C ASN A 37 2.68 -8.40 -9.09
N ASN A 38 2.62 -7.08 -9.14
CA ASN A 38 2.43 -6.31 -7.94
C ASN A 38 0.94 -6.07 -7.71
N GLU A 39 0.60 -5.94 -6.44
CA GLU A 39 -0.73 -5.70 -5.93
C GLU A 39 -0.69 -4.45 -5.08
N VAL A 40 -1.67 -3.56 -5.25
CA VAL A 40 -1.82 -2.37 -4.42
C VAL A 40 -2.87 -2.67 -3.37
N HIS A 41 -2.49 -2.52 -2.12
CA HIS A 41 -3.32 -2.78 -0.97
C HIS A 41 -3.64 -1.50 -0.21
N VAL A 42 -4.83 -1.46 0.35
CA VAL A 42 -5.23 -0.50 1.39
C VAL A 42 -5.80 -1.30 2.54
N ALA A 43 -5.29 -1.05 3.74
CA ALA A 43 -5.72 -1.70 4.95
C ALA A 43 -6.22 -0.68 5.97
N LEU A 44 -7.31 -1.00 6.66
CA LEU A 44 -7.75 -0.27 7.84
C LEU A 44 -6.75 -0.54 8.96
N PHE A 45 -6.24 0.54 9.55
CA PHE A 45 -5.17 0.49 10.52
C PHE A 45 -5.64 1.13 11.82
N ASP A 46 -5.64 0.34 12.89
CA ASP A 46 -5.83 0.84 14.25
C ASP A 46 -4.51 0.66 14.99
N LYS A 47 -3.61 1.63 14.85
CA LYS A 47 -2.33 1.86 15.56
C LYS A 47 -1.35 0.69 15.68
N ASP A 48 -1.80 -0.43 16.23
CA ASP A 48 -1.05 -1.66 16.42
C ASP A 48 -1.59 -2.83 15.59
N LYS A 49 -2.67 -2.66 14.82
CA LYS A 49 -3.30 -3.77 14.09
C LYS A 49 -3.84 -3.36 12.73
N ILE A 50 -3.67 -4.24 11.75
CA ILE A 50 -4.43 -4.21 10.50
C ILE A 50 -5.77 -4.93 10.74
N GLU A 51 -6.87 -4.20 10.63
CA GLU A 51 -8.22 -4.73 10.88
C GLU A 51 -8.82 -5.40 9.65
N LEU A 52 -8.63 -4.77 8.48
CA LEU A 52 -9.11 -5.25 7.20
C LEU A 52 -8.09 -4.88 6.13
N ASP A 53 -7.75 -5.82 5.27
CA ASP A 53 -6.75 -5.66 4.21
C ASP A 53 -7.41 -5.92 2.85
N THR A 54 -7.47 -4.89 2.02
CA THR A 54 -8.14 -4.93 0.73
C THR A 54 -7.15 -4.70 -0.40
N MET A 55 -7.06 -5.68 -1.31
CA MET A 55 -6.40 -5.48 -2.61
C MET A 55 -7.30 -4.63 -3.50
N ILE A 56 -6.86 -3.43 -3.86
CA ILE A 56 -7.64 -2.50 -4.70
C ILE A 56 -7.20 -2.53 -6.17
N TYR A 57 -6.02 -3.07 -6.47
CA TYR A 57 -5.52 -3.20 -7.82
C TYR A 57 -4.51 -4.34 -7.95
N ARG A 58 -4.54 -5.02 -9.10
CA ARG A 58 -3.65 -6.12 -9.47
C ARG A 58 -3.06 -5.84 -10.85
N ASN A 59 -1.91 -6.44 -11.15
CA ASN A 59 -1.15 -6.23 -12.39
C ASN A 59 -0.46 -4.86 -12.44
N ALA A 60 0.08 -4.46 -11.30
CA ALA A 60 0.90 -3.27 -11.13
C ALA A 60 2.34 -3.54 -11.60
N GLN A 61 2.55 -3.98 -12.85
CA GLN A 61 3.91 -4.23 -13.37
C GLN A 61 4.78 -3.00 -13.15
N TYR A 62 5.85 -3.19 -12.36
CA TYR A 62 6.81 -2.14 -11.96
C TYR A 62 6.13 -0.93 -11.29
N GLY A 63 5.44 -1.19 -10.17
CA GLY A 63 4.91 -0.14 -9.32
C GLY A 63 6.03 0.58 -8.58
N ASN A 64 6.00 1.91 -8.65
CA ASN A 64 7.11 2.71 -8.16
C ASN A 64 6.72 3.59 -6.97
N GLU A 65 5.47 4.03 -6.90
CA GLU A 65 5.09 5.03 -5.90
C GLU A 65 3.61 5.00 -5.55
N ILE A 66 3.32 5.25 -4.27
CA ILE A 66 1.99 5.47 -3.72
C ILE A 66 1.96 6.81 -2.98
N LEU A 67 0.87 7.57 -3.14
CA LEU A 67 0.66 8.87 -2.49
C LEU A 67 -0.79 9.01 -2.02
N TRP A 68 -0.99 9.39 -0.77
CA TRP A 68 -2.29 9.78 -0.24
C TRP A 68 -2.56 11.27 -0.45
N THR A 69 -3.82 11.65 -0.66
CA THR A 69 -4.21 13.05 -0.45
C THR A 69 -4.24 13.36 1.04
N ASN A 70 -4.16 14.65 1.38
CA ASN A 70 -4.16 15.10 2.78
C ASN A 70 -5.41 14.65 3.56
N GLU A 71 -6.53 14.49 2.86
CA GLU A 71 -7.81 14.05 3.43
C GLU A 71 -7.91 12.52 3.59
N GLY A 72 -6.94 11.75 3.09
CA GLY A 72 -6.91 10.29 3.24
C GLY A 72 -7.99 9.52 2.47
N ASN A 73 -8.73 10.20 1.57
CA ASN A 73 -9.84 9.60 0.81
C ASN A 73 -9.47 9.24 -0.62
N ASN A 74 -8.32 9.69 -1.12
CA ASN A 74 -7.84 9.31 -2.44
C ASN A 74 -6.40 8.80 -2.35
N LEU A 75 -6.16 7.70 -3.05
CA LEU A 75 -4.85 7.10 -3.24
C LEU A 75 -4.42 7.24 -4.69
N PHE A 76 -3.23 7.78 -4.92
CA PHE A 76 -2.57 7.78 -6.21
C PHE A 76 -1.54 6.67 -6.26
N TYR A 77 -1.52 5.96 -7.38
CA TYR A 77 -0.53 4.93 -7.65
C TYR A 77 0.11 5.21 -9.01
N ILE A 78 1.44 5.24 -9.04
CA ILE A 78 2.22 5.52 -10.23
C ILE A 78 2.96 4.27 -10.64
N ASN A 79 2.71 3.83 -11.87
CA ASN A 79 3.39 2.70 -12.50
C ASN A 79 4.14 3.20 -13.73
N SER A 80 5.35 2.68 -13.95
CA SER A 80 6.13 2.95 -15.15
C SER A 80 6.62 1.63 -15.72
N ASN A 81 6.17 1.29 -16.92
CA ASN A 81 6.53 0.04 -17.58
C ASN A 81 6.76 0.30 -19.08
N ASN A 82 7.82 -0.27 -19.65
CA ASN A 82 8.15 -0.21 -21.08
C ASN A 82 8.07 1.23 -21.66
N GLY A 83 8.62 2.21 -20.94
CA GLY A 83 8.65 3.60 -21.36
C GLY A 83 7.30 4.34 -21.30
N LYS A 84 6.26 3.73 -20.72
CA LYS A 84 4.97 4.37 -20.47
C LYS A 84 4.68 4.43 -18.98
N SER A 85 4.36 5.62 -18.51
CA SER A 85 3.89 5.83 -17.15
C SER A 85 2.38 6.00 -17.13
N ARG A 86 1.73 5.41 -16.12
CA ARG A 86 0.31 5.64 -15.83
C ARG A 86 0.16 6.07 -14.38
N ILE A 87 -0.78 6.97 -14.15
CA ILE A 87 -1.18 7.42 -12.83
C ILE A 87 -2.62 6.97 -12.64
N TYR A 88 -2.84 6.17 -11.62
CA TYR A 88 -4.17 5.74 -11.20
C TYR A 88 -4.59 6.54 -9.98
N ARG A 89 -5.87 6.90 -9.91
CA ARG A 89 -6.50 7.49 -8.73
C ARG A 89 -7.59 6.55 -8.25
N PHE A 90 -7.51 6.15 -6.99
CA PHE A 90 -8.53 5.36 -6.31
C PHE A 90 -9.25 6.24 -5.29
N SER A 91 -10.58 6.22 -5.32
CA SER A 91 -11.40 6.81 -4.26
C SER A 91 -11.69 5.74 -3.21
N ILE A 92 -11.18 5.96 -2.00
CA ILE A 92 -11.29 5.03 -0.89
C ILE A 92 -12.36 5.59 0.05
N ASN A 93 -13.54 4.99 -0.03
CA ASN A 93 -14.63 5.29 0.90
C ASN A 93 -14.38 4.50 2.20
N LYS A 94 -14.79 5.09 3.33
CA LYS A 94 -14.79 4.42 4.64
C LYS A 94 -15.65 3.16 4.63
#